data_AF-A0A1H5QX74-F1
#
_entry.id   AF-A0A1H5QX74-F1
#
_cell.length_a   1.000
_cell.length_b   1.000
_cell.length_c   1.000
_cell.angle_alpha   90.00
_cell.angle_beta   90.00
_cell.angle_gamma   90.00
#
_symmetry.space_group_name_H-M   'P 1'
#
loop_
_entity.id
_entity.type
_entity.pdbx_description
1 polymer ?
#
loop_
_entity_poly.entity_id
_entity_poly.type
_entity_poly.pdbx_seq_one_letter_code
_entity_poly.pdbx_strand_id
1 'polypeptide(L)' 'MNADGADRAAGPACHDGVCITCSDTAVEVTVVELLADELAVVDTGSTREEVSVALVEAGVGDRILVHAGEAIARLENS' A
#
# COMPACT_ATOMS: atom_id res chain seq x y z
N MET A 1 -11.84 33.66 -30.32
CA MET A 1 -11.92 33.64 -28.85
C MET A 1 -12.61 32.35 -28.44
N ASN A 2 -12.06 31.35 -27.74
CA ASN A 2 -10.75 31.00 -27.17
C ASN A 2 -10.75 29.44 -27.09
N ALA A 3 -9.70 28.75 -27.56
CA ALA A 3 -8.64 28.10 -26.77
C ALA A 3 -9.04 26.73 -26.14
N ASP A 4 -8.51 25.61 -26.65
CA ASP A 4 -7.34 24.86 -26.10
C ASP A 4 -7.76 24.02 -24.87
N GLY A 5 -7.78 22.69 -24.86
CA GLY A 5 -6.66 21.78 -25.14
C GLY A 5 -6.13 21.20 -23.82
N ALA A 6 -6.49 19.95 -23.49
CA ALA A 6 -5.83 18.98 -22.58
C ALA A 6 -6.89 17.93 -22.19
N ASP A 7 -6.82 16.62 -22.48
CA ASP A 7 -5.68 15.72 -22.59
C ASP A 7 -4.56 16.08 -21.61
N ARG A 8 -4.80 15.94 -20.29
CA ARG A 8 -3.79 15.60 -19.26
C ARG A 8 -4.48 15.10 -17.99
N ALA A 9 -4.77 13.81 -17.95
CA ALA A 9 -4.49 12.95 -16.79
C ALA A 9 -5.06 11.58 -17.14
N ALA A 10 -4.23 10.73 -17.75
CA ALA A 10 -4.33 9.31 -17.48
C ALA A 10 -4.07 9.14 -15.98
N GLY A 11 -5.11 9.36 -15.17
CA GLY A 11 -5.13 8.94 -13.78
C GLY A 11 -4.95 7.43 -13.73
N PRO A 12 -4.42 6.89 -12.61
CA PRO A 12 -4.24 5.46 -12.46
C PRO A 12 -5.55 4.74 -12.84
N ALA A 13 -5.45 3.80 -13.77
CA ALA A 13 -6.60 3.04 -14.25
C ALA A 13 -7.18 2.26 -13.07
N CYS A 14 -8.23 2.79 -12.45
CA CYS A 14 -8.93 2.10 -11.38
C CYS A 14 -9.69 0.94 -12.02
N HIS A 15 -9.11 -0.25 -11.96
CA HIS A 15 -9.78 -1.48 -12.32
C HIS A 15 -10.87 -1.75 -11.26
N ASP A 16 -12.13 -1.87 -11.68
CA ASP A 16 -13.27 -2.19 -10.80
C ASP A 16 -13.68 -1.12 -9.75
N GLY A 17 -13.23 0.12 -9.88
CA GLY A 17 -13.61 1.20 -8.95
C GLY A 17 -12.82 1.21 -7.62
N VAL A 18 -11.83 0.34 -7.47
CA VAL A 18 -10.87 0.37 -6.37
C VAL A 18 -9.60 1.05 -6.87
N CYS A 19 -9.50 2.36 -6.60
CA CYS A 19 -8.23 3.06 -6.70
C CYS A 19 -7.51 2.89 -5.36
N ILE A 20 -6.27 2.39 -5.36
CA ILE A 20 -5.41 2.25 -4.16
C ILE A 20 -5.14 3.59 -3.46
N THR A 21 -5.49 4.71 -4.12
CA THR A 21 -5.31 6.09 -3.65
C THR A 21 -6.61 6.77 -3.19
N CYS A 22 -7.78 6.12 -3.29
CA CYS A 22 -9.09 6.76 -3.00
C CYS A 22 -9.97 6.00 -2.01
N SER A 23 -9.62 4.76 -1.64
CA SER A 23 -10.35 4.02 -0.62
C SER A 23 -9.61 4.17 0.70
N ASP A 24 -10.25 4.77 1.70
CA ASP A 24 -9.79 4.91 3.10
C ASP A 24 -9.66 3.54 3.82
N THR A 25 -9.41 2.48 3.07
CA THR A 25 -9.35 1.10 3.53
C THR A 25 -7.89 0.71 3.64
N ALA A 26 -7.41 0.62 4.87
CA ALA A 26 -6.12 -0.02 5.11
C ALA A 26 -6.23 -1.51 4.79
N VAL A 27 -5.24 -2.05 4.08
CA VAL A 27 -5.21 -3.45 3.67
C VAL A 27 -4.40 -4.24 4.69
N GLU A 28 -4.99 -5.32 5.21
CA GLU A 28 -4.26 -6.30 6.02
C GLU A 28 -3.35 -7.11 5.12
N VAL A 29 -2.05 -7.10 5.44
CA VAL A 29 -1.02 -7.83 4.73
C VAL A 29 -0.13 -8.56 5.71
N THR A 30 0.54 -9.62 5.26
CA THR A 30 1.50 -10.37 6.09
C THR A 30 2.92 -10.09 5.65
N VAL A 31 3.80 -9.72 6.56
CA VAL A 31 5.21 -9.51 6.26
C VAL A 31 5.87 -10.86 5.98
N VAL A 32 6.46 -11.01 4.80
CA VAL A 32 7.16 -12.24 4.40
C VAL A 32 8.67 -12.08 4.38
N GLU A 33 9.18 -10.85 4.25
CA GLU A 33 10.61 -10.55 4.26
C GLU A 33 10.85 -9.12 4.77
N LEU A 34 11.96 -8.90 5.47
CA LEU A 34 12.42 -7.57 5.87
C LEU A 34 13.63 -7.17 5.03
N LEU A 35 13.59 -5.96 4.49
CA LEU A 35 14.62 -5.36 3.66
C LEU A 35 15.43 -4.33 4.47
N ALA A 36 16.49 -3.80 3.86
CA ALA A 36 17.20 -2.66 4.41
C ALA A 36 16.34 -1.39 4.30
N ASP A 37 16.73 -0.33 5.04
CA ASP A 37 16.05 0.98 4.97
C ASP A 37 14.59 0.97 5.46
N GLU A 38 14.28 0.11 6.44
CA GLU A 38 12.93 0.03 7.03
C GLU A 38 11.84 -0.32 5.99
N LEU A 39 12.22 -1.10 4.97
CA LEU A 39 11.31 -1.67 3.99
C LEU A 39 11.00 -3.13 4.34
N ALA A 40 9.83 -3.60 3.93
CA ALA A 40 9.40 -4.98 4.09
C ALA A 40 8.66 -5.46 2.84
N VAL A 41 8.90 -6.70 2.45
CA VAL A 41 8.05 -7.38 1.48
C VAL A 41 6.87 -7.97 2.21
N VAL A 42 5.67 -7.61 1.77
CA VAL A 42 4.42 -8.12 2.31
C VAL A 42 3.70 -8.96 1.26
N ASP A 43 2.90 -9.90 1.72
CA ASP A 43 2.00 -10.70 0.91
C ASP A 43 0.56 -10.26 1.19
N THR A 44 -0.14 -9.85 0.12
CA THR A 44 -1.56 -9.43 0.14
C THR A 44 -2.51 -10.61 -0.10
N GLY A 45 -1.98 -11.84 -0.17
CA GLY A 45 -2.69 -13.05 -0.63
C GLY A 45 -2.82 -13.16 -2.15
N SER A 46 -2.62 -12.06 -2.89
CA SER A 46 -2.74 -12.00 -4.35
C SER A 46 -1.40 -11.72 -5.02
N THR A 47 -0.63 -10.81 -4.42
CA THR A 47 0.67 -10.32 -4.90
C THR A 47 1.59 -10.06 -3.72
N ARG A 48 2.88 -9.91 -4.01
CA ARG A 48 3.86 -9.40 -3.07
C ARG A 48 4.18 -7.96 -3.40
N GLU A 49 4.21 -7.12 -2.37
CA GLU A 49 4.45 -5.69 -2.50
C GLU A 49 5.51 -5.25 -1.50
N GLU A 50 6.29 -4.23 -1.87
CA GLU A 50 7.29 -3.62 -1.00
C GLU A 50 6.65 -2.43 -0.28
N VAL A 51 6.74 -2.42 1.05
CA VAL A 51 6.05 -1.46 1.90
C VAL A 51 7.03 -0.89 2.91
N SER A 52 6.93 0.41 3.19
CA SER A 52 7.70 1.01 4.28
C SER A 52 7.09 0.66 5.64
N VAL A 53 7.93 0.15 6.53
CA VAL A 53 7.65 -0.15 7.94
C VAL A 53 8.34 0.84 8.88
N ALA A 54 8.87 1.95 8.38
CA ALA A 54 9.55 2.96 9.22
C ALA A 54 8.64 3.55 10.32
N LEU A 55 7.32 3.54 10.11
CA LEU A 55 6.34 4.05 11.06
C LEU A 55 5.91 3.01 12.12
N VAL A 56 6.14 1.72 11.87
CA VAL A 56 5.73 0.62 12.75
C VAL A 56 6.74 -0.53 12.71
N GLU A 57 7.28 -0.91 13.86
CA GLU A 57 8.25 -2.00 13.95
C GLU A 57 7.61 -3.37 13.66
N ALA A 58 7.58 -3.81 12.40
CA ALA A 58 7.01 -5.10 11.99
C ALA A 58 8.09 -6.17 11.76
N GLY A 59 7.79 -7.41 12.17
CA GLY A 59 8.62 -8.59 11.97
C GLY A 59 8.09 -9.50 10.86
N VAL A 60 8.94 -10.40 10.34
CA VAL A 60 8.48 -11.47 9.44
C VAL A 60 7.43 -12.33 10.14
N GLY A 61 6.29 -12.52 9.48
CA GLY A 61 5.13 -13.24 10.01
C GLY A 61 4.11 -12.35 10.72
N ASP A 62 4.41 -11.08 10.98
CA ASP A 62 3.42 -10.14 11.50
C ASP A 62 2.39 -9.75 10.45
N ARG A 63 1.18 -9.46 10.92
CA ARG A 63 0.16 -8.81 10.11
C ARG A 63 0.14 -7.32 10.38
N ILE A 64 0.16 -6.56 9.31
CA ILE A 64 0.19 -5.10 9.36
C ILE A 64 -0.89 -4.52 8.46
N LEU A 65 -1.33 -3.31 8.80
CA LEU A 65 -2.24 -2.53 7.99
C LEU A 65 -1.44 -1.54 7.16
N VAL A 66 -1.66 -1.57 5.85
CA VAL A 66 -0.99 -0.69 4.89
C VAL A 66 -1.99 0.26 4.27
N HIS A 67 -1.63 1.55 4.26
CA HIS A 67 -2.39 2.59 3.59
C HIS A 67 -1.46 3.41 2.71
N ALA A 68 -1.83 3.60 1.44
CA ALA A 68 -1.02 4.33 0.46
C ALA A 68 0.45 3.85 0.32
N GLY A 69 0.73 2.57 0.61
CA GLY A 69 2.08 2.00 0.56
C GLY A 69 2.91 2.17 1.83
N GLU A 70 2.32 2.67 2.91
CA GLU A 70 2.97 2.79 4.22
C GLU A 70 2.25 1.94 5.28
N ALA A 71 3.03 1.26 6.11
CA ALA A 71 2.51 0.52 7.24
C ALA A 71 2.11 1.50 8.36
N ILE A 72 0.83 1.45 8.77
CA ILE A 72 0.27 2.38 9.75
C ILE A 72 -0.06 1.73 11.09
N ALA A 73 -0.19 0.40 11.13
CA ALA A 73 -0.49 -0.34 12.35
C ALA A 73 -0.06 -1.81 12.25
N ARG A 74 0.25 -2.42 13.40
CA ARG A 74 0.40 -3.88 13.56
C ARG A 74 -0.87 -4.46 14.16
N LEU A 75 -1.27 -5.63 13.67
CA LEU A 75 -2.36 -6.39 14.24
C LEU A 75 -1.77 -7.40 15.21
N GLU A 76 -1.73 -7.01 16.48
CA GLU A 76 -1.37 -7.91 17.57
C GLU A 76 -2.57 -8.81 17.86
N ASN A 77 -2.44 -10.12 17.64
CA ASN A 77 -3.51 -11.05 17.97
C ASN A 77 -3.46 -11.37 19.47
N SER A 78 -4.14 -10.56 20.29
CA SER A 78 -4.29 -10.77 21.74
C SER A 78 -4.94 -12.10 22.11
#